data_AF-A0A3M1BVE7-F1
#
_entry.id   AF-A0A3M1BVE7-F1
#
_cell.length_a   1.000
_cell.length_b   1.000
_cell.length_c   1.000
_cell.angle_alpha   90.00
_cell.angle_beta   90.00
_cell.angle_gamma   90.00
#
_symmetry.space_group_name_H-M   'P 1'
#
loop_
_entity.id
_entity.type
_entity.pdbx_description
1 polymer ?
#
loop_
_entity_poly.entity_id
_entity_poly.type
_entity_poly.pdbx_seq_one_letter_code
_entity_poly.pdbx_strand_id
1 'polypeptide(L)' 'MAVKGGKRVIKKSEKRRVPEVLIYEMKRGKPIYYRDYQKVLSGEKTPEEVMGSSKIQWFILYLIYSYLVQKLDRNRYIIA' A
#
# COMPACT_ATOMS: atom_id res chain seq x y z
N MET A 1 -22.32 2.04 -18.75
CA MET A 1 -21.38 2.81 -17.89
C MET A 1 -20.49 1.83 -17.15
N ALA A 2 -19.22 1.73 -17.51
CA ALA A 2 -18.25 0.87 -16.82
C ALA A 2 -17.09 1.73 -16.35
N VAL A 3 -16.92 1.84 -15.03
CA VAL A 3 -15.82 2.55 -14.39
C VAL A 3 -14.55 1.70 -14.61
N LYS A 4 -13.77 2.03 -15.64
CA LYS A 4 -12.42 1.48 -15.82
C LYS A 4 -11.55 1.99 -14.66
N GLY A 5 -11.29 1.12 -13.68
CA GLY A 5 -10.27 1.34 -12.66
C GLY A 5 -8.96 1.73 -13.34
N GLY A 6 -8.51 2.96 -13.09
CA GLY A 6 -7.32 3.53 -13.70
C GLY A 6 -6.08 2.73 -13.31
N LYS A 7 -5.57 1.92 -14.24
CA LYS A 7 -4.23 1.35 -14.14
C LYS A 7 -3.24 2.52 -14.05
N ARG A 8 -2.62 2.73 -12.89
CA ARG A 8 -1.49 3.65 -12.74
C ARG A 8 -0.40 3.20 -13.70
N VAL A 9 -0.14 4.01 -14.72
CA VAL A 9 0.92 3.76 -15.69
C VAL A 9 2.25 3.94 -14.97
N ILE A 10 2.91 2.83 -14.67
CA ILE A 10 4.25 2.81 -14.08
C ILE A 10 5.20 3.36 -15.14
N LYS A 11 5.67 4.60 -14.94
CA LYS A 11 6.62 5.25 -15.84
C LYS A 11 7.97 4.54 -15.69
N LYS A 12 8.33 3.73 -16.68
CA LYS A 12 9.61 3.00 -16.74
C LYS A 12 10.67 3.98 -17.26
N SER A 13 11.55 4.48 -16.39
CA SER A 13 12.71 5.25 -16.85
C SER A 13 13.74 4.28 -17.45
N GLU A 14 14.24 4.55 -18.65
CA GLU A 14 15.15 3.67 -19.43
C GLU A 14 16.43 3.25 -18.70
N LYS A 15 16.78 3.88 -17.57
CA LYS A 15 17.93 3.52 -16.72
C LYS A 15 17.59 2.65 -15.50
N ARG A 16 16.32 2.42 -15.15
CA ARG A 16 15.94 1.66 -13.95
C ARG A 16 14.99 0.51 -14.31
N ARG A 17 15.48 -0.73 -14.17
CA ARG A 17 14.68 -1.97 -14.34
C ARG A 17 13.59 -2.14 -13.28
N VAL A 18 13.65 -1.39 -12.18
CA VAL A 18 12.74 -1.49 -11.03
C VAL A 18 11.79 -0.30 -11.01
N PRO A 19 10.46 -0.51 -10.93
CA PRO A 19 9.47 0.55 -10.74
C PRO A 19 9.80 1.50 -9.59
N GLU A 20 9.61 2.80 -9.81
CA GLU A 20 9.87 3.83 -8.79
C GLU A 20 9.01 3.67 -7.54
N VAL A 21 7.81 3.11 -7.69
CA VAL A 21 6.90 2.80 -6.59
C VAL A 21 7.57 1.91 -5.53
N LEU A 22 8.52 1.06 -5.92
CA LEU A 22 9.22 0.15 -4.99
C LEU A 22 10.39 0.81 -4.24
N ILE A 23 10.67 2.09 -4.47
CA ILE A 23 11.70 2.83 -3.74
C ILE A 23 11.11 3.28 -2.41
N TYR A 24 11.73 2.83 -1.31
CA TYR A 24 11.39 3.25 0.05
C TYR A 24 11.95 4.64 0.35
N GLU A 25 13.25 4.85 0.09
CA GLU A 25 13.91 6.14 0.28
C GLU A 25 15.02 6.36 -0.74
N MET A 26 15.42 7.62 -0.91
CA MET A 26 16.59 8.00 -1.71
C MET A 26 17.71 8.44 -0.77
N LYS A 27 18.80 7.69 -0.71
CA LYS A 27 19.96 8.00 0.14
C LYS A 27 21.17 8.34 -0.72
N ARG A 28 21.65 9.58 -0.63
CA ARG A 28 22.79 10.09 -1.42
C ARG A 28 22.63 9.81 -2.94
N GLY A 29 21.41 10.02 -3.45
CA GLY A 29 21.08 9.80 -4.87
C GLY A 29 20.91 8.33 -5.28
N LYS A 30 21.12 7.36 -4.38
CA LYS A 30 20.89 5.94 -4.62
C LYS A 30 19.53 5.51 -4.05
N PRO A 31 18.71 4.76 -4.80
CA PRO A 31 17.45 4.23 -4.28
C PRO A 31 17.69 3.12 -3.27
N ILE A 32 16.98 3.17 -2.16
CA ILE A 32 16.80 2.07 -1.22
C ILE A 32 15.39 1.55 -1.42
N TYR A 33 15.26 0.27 -1.74
CA TYR A 33 13.99 -0.36 -2.06
C TYR A 33 13.30 -0.90 -0.80
N TYR A 34 11.98 -1.07 -0.85
CA TYR A 34 11.25 -1.77 0.20
C TYR A 34 11.79 -3.20 0.39
N ARG A 35 11.74 -3.70 1.63
CA ARG A 35 12.05 -5.10 1.94
C ARG A 35 11.16 -6.00 1.07
N ASP A 36 11.71 -7.06 0.48
CA ASP A 36 11.01 -7.99 -0.41
C ASP A 36 10.55 -7.41 -1.77
N TYR A 37 11.06 -6.26 -2.23
CA TYR A 37 10.66 -5.71 -3.54
C TYR A 37 10.86 -6.69 -4.72
N GLN A 38 11.80 -7.62 -4.61
CA GLN A 38 12.03 -8.67 -5.61
C GLN A 38 10.84 -9.60 -5.79
N LYS A 39 10.06 -9.85 -4.72
CA LYS A 39 8.81 -10.61 -4.77
C LYS A 39 7.71 -9.90 -5.55
N VAL A 40 7.77 -8.57 -5.60
CA VAL A 40 6.88 -7.77 -6.47
C VAL A 40 7.30 -7.89 -7.93
N LEU A 41 8.61 -7.95 -8.18
CA LEU A 41 9.14 -8.14 -9.53
C LEU A 41 8.85 -9.54 -10.09
N SER A 42 8.81 -10.57 -9.24
CA SER A 42 8.39 -11.92 -9.63
C SER A 42 6.88 -12.11 -9.74
N GLY A 43 6.09 -11.13 -9.25
CA GLY A 43 4.63 -11.21 -9.20
C GLY A 43 4.09 -12.05 -8.02
N GLU A 44 4.94 -12.48 -7.08
CA GLU A 44 4.52 -13.20 -5.87
C GLU A 44 3.76 -12.28 -4.90
N LYS A 45 4.14 -11.01 -4.81
CA LYS A 45 3.50 -10.00 -3.95
C LYS A 45 3.08 -8.77 -4.75
N THR A 46 2.07 -8.07 -4.28
CA THR A 46 1.70 -6.73 -4.75
C THR A 46 2.62 -5.66 -4.16
N PRO A 47 2.78 -4.49 -4.82
CA PRO A 47 3.50 -3.36 -4.24
C PRO A 47 2.97 -2.98 -2.85
N GLU A 48 1.66 -3.01 -2.66
CA GLU A 48 0.97 -2.65 -1.42
C GLU A 48 1.30 -3.60 -0.25
N GLU A 49 1.46 -4.90 -0.49
CA GLU A 49 1.84 -5.88 0.54
C GLU A 49 3.27 -5.71 1.05
N VAL A 50 4.11 -5.07 0.23
CA VAL A 50 5.53 -4.83 0.50
C VAL A 50 5.71 -3.43 1.09
N MET A 51 4.85 -2.49 0.72
CA MET A 51 4.74 -1.18 1.34
C MET A 51 4.04 -1.30 2.68
N GLY A 52 4.82 -1.38 3.75
CA GLY A 52 4.28 -1.38 5.12
C GLY A 52 3.33 -0.21 5.39
N SER A 53 2.41 -0.39 6.34
CA SER A 53 1.42 0.63 6.64
C SER A 53 2.03 1.85 7.33
N SER A 54 1.63 3.04 6.89
CA SER A 54 2.06 4.30 7.51
C SER A 54 1.29 4.58 8.80
N LYS A 55 1.85 5.42 9.68
CA LYS A 55 1.17 5.90 10.90
C LYS A 55 -0.19 6.54 10.59
N ILE A 56 -0.29 7.25 9.46
CA ILE A 56 -1.53 7.90 9.03
C ILE A 56 -2.58 6.85 8.65
N GLN A 57 -2.18 5.80 7.92
CA GLN A 57 -3.09 4.70 7.58
C GLN A 57 -3.61 4.01 8.85
N TRP A 58 -2.73 3.73 9.81
CA TRP A 58 -3.12 3.20 11.11
C TRP A 58 -4.11 4.14 11.84
N PHE A 59 -3.85 5.44 11.84
CA PHE A 59 -4.72 6.41 12.50
C PHE A 59 -6.12 6.48 11.86
N ILE A 60 -6.20 6.41 10.53
CA ILE A 60 -7.48 6.35 9.81
C ILE A 60 -8.25 5.08 10.18
N LEU A 61 -7.58 3.93 10.19
CA LEU A 61 -8.20 2.66 10.61
C LEU A 61 -8.71 2.74 12.05
N TYR A 62 -7.92 3.33 12.95
CA TYR A 62 -8.31 3.54 14.34
C TYR A 62 -9.57 4.40 14.48
N LEU A 63 -9.68 5.50 13.74
CA LEU A 63 -10.86 6.37 13.76
C LEU A 63 -12.11 5.63 13.26
N ILE A 64 -11.99 4.89 12.16
CA ILE A 64 -13.09 4.11 11.60
C ILE A 64 -13.53 3.04 12.60
N TYR A 65 -12.57 2.27 13.13
CA TYR A 65 -12.83 1.25 14.13
C TYR A 65 -13.53 1.83 15.36
N SER A 66 -13.01 2.93 15.90
CA SER A 66 -13.57 3.62 17.07
C SER A 66 -14.99 4.12 16.82
N TYR A 67 -15.28 4.60 15.62
CA TYR A 67 -16.63 5.01 15.24
C TYR A 67 -17.58 3.82 15.16
N LEU A 68 -17.17 2.73 14.51
CA LEU A 68 -18.00 1.52 14.39
C LEU A 68 -18.30 0.90 15.75
N VAL A 69 -17.30 0.80 16.63
CA VAL A 69 -17.45 0.27 18.00
C VAL A 69 -18.44 1.07 18.85
N GLN A 70 -18.60 2.37 18.57
CA GLN A 70 -19.58 3.23 19.24
C GLN A 70 -20.99 3.15 18.64
N LYS A 71 -21.12 2.83 17.34
CA LYS A 71 -22.39 2.92 16.61
C LYS A 71 -23.05 1.57 16.30
N LEU A 72 -22.28 0.48 16.24
CA LEU A 72 -22.83 -0.84 15.94
C LEU A 72 -23.39 -1.52 17.18
N ASP A 73 -24.53 -2.17 17.00
CA ASP A 73 -25.09 -3.11 17.97
C ASP A 73 -24.20 -4.36 18.03
N ARG A 74 -23.50 -4.51 19.15
CA ARG A 74 -22.54 -5.59 19.40
C ARG A 74 -23.19 -6.96 19.55
N ASN A 75 -24.51 -7.04 19.70
CA ASN A 75 -25.23 -8.31 19.72
C ASN A 75 -25.48 -8.86 18.30
N ARG A 76 -25.40 -7.98 17.29
CA ARG A 76 -25.69 -8.31 15.89
C ARG A 76 -24.46 -8.35 15.01
N TYR A 77 -23.41 -7.62 15.38
CA TYR A 77 -22.22 -7.46 14.56
C TYR A 77 -20.94 -7.61 15.38
N ILE A 78 -19.98 -8.35 14.82
CA ILE A 78 -18.62 -8.50 15.35
C ILE A 78 -17.71 -7.62 14.51
N ILE A 79 -16.85 -6.84 15.17
CA ILE A 79 -15.82 -6.01 14.52
C ILE A 79 -14.48 -6.71 14.77
N ALA A 80 -13.85 -7.23 13.72
CA ALA A 80 -12.58 -7.97 13.74
C ALA A 80 -11.62 -7.42 12.68
#